data_AF-Q8MQK5-F1
#
_entry.id   AF-Q8MQK5-F1
#
_cell.length_a   1.000
_cell.length_b   1.000
_cell.length_c   1.000
_cell.angle_alpha   90.00
_cell.angle_beta   90.00
_cell.angle_gamma   90.00
#
_symmetry.space_group_name_H-M   'P 1'
#
loop_
_entity.id
_entity.type
_entity.pdbx_description
1 polymer ?
#
loop_
_entity_poly.entity_id
_entity_poly.type
_entity_poly.pdbx_seq_one_letter_code
_entity_poly.pdbx_strand_id
1 'polypeptide(L)'
;MSMDLIKSNEMMQNMSEAEREEIILYLQRVSSRLATVELRVRTVRDNSQEDSLSQINVLIDSMIKMGDPVIGRQRCQFYLNACCSSSMDPSGHMDTVPEADVGPVDKKFESVLLGCTLDDQKNIKKRLQALMAYLNKQTVSH
;
A
#
# COMPACT_ATOMS: atom_id res chain seq x y z
N MET A 1 20.27 -1.27 7.75
CA MET A 1 20.82 -0.99 6.40
C MET A 1 22.35 -0.92 6.36
N SER A 2 23.08 -0.53 7.42
CA SER A 2 24.55 -0.46 7.38
C SER A 2 25.28 -1.80 7.59
N MET A 3 24.74 -2.71 8.41
CA MET A 3 25.42 -3.97 8.77
C MET A 3 25.36 -5.05 7.68
N ASP A 4 24.32 -5.04 6.85
CA ASP A 4 24.16 -6.03 5.78
C ASP A 4 25.14 -5.81 4.63
N LEU A 5 25.62 -4.56 4.45
CA LEU A 5 26.67 -4.22 3.48
C LEU A 5 28.02 -4.85 3.83
N ILE A 6 28.28 -5.09 5.12
CA ILE A 6 29.51 -5.75 5.59
C ILE A 6 29.45 -7.25 5.25
N LYS A 7 28.27 -7.87 5.35
CA LYS A 7 28.08 -9.29 5.00
C LYS A 7 28.26 -9.57 3.51
N SER A 8 27.94 -8.59 2.65
CA SER A 8 28.08 -8.70 1.20
C SER A 8 29.42 -8.18 0.65
N ASN A 9 30.36 -7.82 1.52
CA ASN A 9 31.63 -7.23 1.10
C ASN A 9 32.55 -8.30 0.48
N GLU A 10 33.12 -8.00 -0.69
CA GLU A 10 34.04 -8.91 -1.40
C GLU A 10 35.28 -9.27 -0.58
N MET A 11 35.74 -8.41 0.32
CA MET A 11 36.85 -8.71 1.23
C MET A 11 36.53 -9.90 2.14
N MET A 12 35.26 -10.13 2.52
CA MET A 12 34.85 -11.28 3.33
C MET A 12 35.06 -12.62 2.61
N GLN A 13 35.08 -12.61 1.27
CA GLN A 13 35.32 -13.82 0.48
C GLN A 13 36.79 -14.24 0.51
N ASN A 14 37.70 -13.28 0.68
CA ASN A 14 39.15 -13.52 0.71
C ASN A 14 39.69 -13.84 2.11
N MET A 15 38.83 -13.83 3.13
CA MET A 15 39.19 -14.16 4.51
C MET A 15 39.09 -15.67 4.77
N SER A 16 39.86 -16.14 5.75
CA SER A 16 39.71 -17.50 6.26
C SER A 16 38.34 -17.68 6.94
N GLU A 17 37.91 -18.94 7.05
CA GLU A 17 36.63 -19.28 7.68
C GLU A 17 36.56 -18.79 9.14
N ALA A 18 37.67 -18.92 9.88
CA ALA A 18 37.76 -18.46 11.27
C ALA A 18 37.61 -16.94 11.41
N GLU A 19 38.28 -16.16 10.55
CA GLU A 19 38.16 -14.69 10.59
C GLU A 19 36.75 -14.22 10.17
N ARG A 20 36.13 -14.92 9.21
CA ARG A 20 34.76 -14.64 8.79
C ARG A 20 33.77 -14.91 9.92
N GLU A 21 33.92 -16.02 10.63
CA GLU A 21 33.10 -16.39 11.78
C GLU A 21 33.22 -15.35 12.91
N GLU A 22 34.44 -14.91 13.22
CA GLU A 22 34.68 -13.88 14.23
C GLU A 22 33.97 -12.56 13.88
N ILE A 23 34.06 -12.10 12.63
CA ILE A 23 33.36 -10.90 12.16
C ILE A 23 31.84 -11.08 12.27
N ILE A 24 31.29 -12.23 11.89
CA ILE A 24 29.85 -12.49 11.98
C ILE A 24 29.38 -12.43 13.44
N LEU A 25 30.12 -13.03 14.38
CA LEU A 25 29.80 -12.98 15.80
C LEU A 25 29.86 -11.55 16.34
N TYR A 26 30.83 -10.75 15.91
CA TYR A 26 30.91 -9.33 16.26
C TYR A 26 29.72 -8.54 15.68
N LEU A 27 29.37 -8.76 14.42
CA LEU A 27 28.21 -8.14 13.77
C LEU A 27 26.92 -8.47 14.51
N GLN A 28 26.73 -9.73 14.91
CA GLN A 28 25.57 -10.16 15.69
C GLN A 28 25.52 -9.48 17.06
N ARG A 29 26.65 -9.45 17.78
CA ARG A 29 26.75 -8.79 19.09
C ARG A 29 26.44 -7.29 18.98
N VAL A 30 27.02 -6.60 18.00
CA VAL A 30 26.78 -5.18 17.76
C VAL A 30 25.32 -4.95 17.37
N SER A 31 24.77 -5.78 16.46
CA SER A 31 23.36 -5.67 16.05
C SER A 31 22.40 -5.87 17.22
N SER A 32 22.66 -6.84 18.10
CA SER A 32 21.85 -7.08 19.30
C SER A 32 21.89 -5.89 20.27
N ARG A 33 23.04 -5.23 20.42
CA ARG A 33 23.17 -4.03 21.26
C ARG A 33 22.54 -2.79 20.63
N LEU A 34 22.53 -2.68 19.31
CA LEU A 34 21.93 -1.55 18.58
C LEU A 34 20.43 -1.72 18.39
N ALA A 35 19.90 -2.94 18.40
CA ALA A 35 18.47 -3.25 18.32
C ALA A 35 17.72 -3.01 19.66
N THR A 36 18.06 -1.94 20.38
CA THR A 36 17.47 -1.60 21.68
C THR A 36 16.12 -0.89 21.58
N VAL A 37 15.80 -0.33 20.41
CA VAL A 37 14.52 0.35 20.15
C VAL A 37 13.97 -0.10 18.80
N GLU A 38 12.82 -0.76 18.83
CA GLU A 38 12.03 -1.08 17.64
C GLU A 38 10.92 -0.02 17.48
N LEU A 39 11.01 0.81 16.44
CA LEU A 39 9.98 1.80 16.13
C LEU A 39 8.96 1.18 15.16
N ARG A 40 7.72 0.98 15.63
CA ARG A 40 6.61 0.56 14.77
C ARG A 40 5.61 1.70 14.63
N VAL A 41 5.49 2.26 13.43
CA VAL A 41 4.39 3.18 13.10
C VAL A 41 3.17 2.33 12.76
N ARG A 42 2.05 2.58 13.43
CA ARG A 42 0.77 1.89 13.19
C ARG A 42 -0.34 2.90 12.99
N THR A 43 -1.20 2.63 12.03
CA THR A 43 -2.47 3.34 11.86
C THR A 43 -3.42 2.87 12.96
N VAL A 44 -3.70 3.76 13.93
CA VAL A 44 -4.65 3.49 15.02
C VAL A 44 -6.06 3.63 14.46
N ARG A 45 -6.92 2.65 14.75
CA ARG A 45 -8.31 2.61 14.29
C ARG A 45 -9.24 2.38 15.46
N ASP A 46 -10.44 2.94 15.38
CA ASP A 46 -11.57 2.48 16.18
C ASP A 46 -12.32 1.34 15.46
N ASN A 47 -13.28 0.71 16.16
CA ASN A 47 -14.05 -0.41 15.62
C ASN A 47 -14.79 -0.03 14.33
N SER A 48 -15.32 1.19 14.23
CA SER A 48 -16.07 1.65 13.06
C SER A 48 -15.15 1.81 11.83
N GLN A 49 -13.94 2.29 12.04
CA GLN A 49 -12.91 2.41 11.01
C GLN A 49 -12.42 1.02 10.55
N GLU A 50 -12.27 0.06 11.46
CA GLU A 50 -11.95 -1.33 11.11
C GLU A 50 -13.05 -1.99 10.28
N ASP A 51 -14.31 -1.81 10.69
CA ASP A 51 -15.47 -2.31 9.95
C ASP A 51 -15.57 -1.69 8.55
N SER A 52 -15.29 -0.39 8.43
CA SER A 52 -15.28 0.32 7.15
C SER A 52 -14.17 -0.22 6.23
N LEU A 53 -12.96 -0.42 6.78
CA LEU A 53 -11.84 -1.00 6.03
C LEU A 53 -12.14 -2.44 5.58
N SER A 54 -12.74 -3.25 6.46
CA SER A 54 -13.19 -4.61 6.13
C SER A 54 -14.19 -4.60 4.97
N GLN A 55 -15.19 -3.71 5.02
CA GLN A 55 -16.18 -3.56 3.95
C GLN A 55 -15.55 -3.12 2.63
N ILE A 56 -14.58 -2.18 2.63
CA ILE A 56 -13.83 -1.81 1.43
C ILE A 56 -13.13 -3.02 0.82
N ASN A 57 -12.47 -3.84 1.65
CA ASN A 57 -11.77 -5.03 1.17
C ASN A 57 -12.74 -6.01 0.51
N VAL A 58 -13.92 -6.23 1.11
CA VAL A 58 -14.97 -7.08 0.51
C VAL A 58 -15.44 -6.54 -0.84
N LEU A 59 -15.63 -5.22 -0.99
CA LEU A 59 -16.03 -4.61 -2.26
C LEU A 59 -14.97 -4.81 -3.36
N ILE A 60 -13.70 -4.59 -3.02
CA ILE A 60 -12.57 -4.79 -3.95
C ILE A 60 -12.47 -6.27 -4.33
N ASP A 61 -12.55 -7.17 -3.37
CA ASP A 61 -12.45 -8.62 -3.62
C ASP A 61 -13.63 -9.12 -4.45
N SER A 62 -14.84 -8.60 -4.25
CA SER A 62 -16.00 -8.93 -5.07
C SER A 62 -15.84 -8.50 -6.52
N MET A 63 -15.20 -7.34 -6.76
CA MET A 63 -14.87 -6.88 -8.12
C MET A 63 -13.87 -7.82 -8.79
N ILE A 64 -12.82 -8.23 -8.07
CA ILE A 64 -11.78 -9.14 -8.60
C ILE A 64 -12.38 -10.53 -8.90
N LYS A 65 -13.20 -11.07 -8.00
CA LYS A 65 -13.83 -12.40 -8.13
C LYS A 65 -14.82 -12.50 -9.30
N MET A 66 -15.31 -11.38 -9.82
CA MET A 66 -16.22 -11.38 -10.98
C MET A 66 -15.55 -11.95 -12.24
N GLY A 67 -14.22 -11.91 -12.34
CA GLY A 67 -13.45 -12.56 -13.41
C GLY A 67 -13.54 -11.91 -14.78
N ASP A 68 -14.46 -10.96 -14.99
CA ASP A 68 -14.56 -10.17 -16.21
C ASP A 68 -13.63 -8.94 -16.14
N PRO A 69 -12.59 -8.86 -16.98
CA PRO A 69 -11.63 -7.77 -16.94
C PRO A 69 -12.21 -6.43 -17.38
N VAL A 70 -13.24 -6.41 -18.24
CA VAL A 70 -13.89 -5.18 -18.72
C VAL A 70 -14.77 -4.60 -17.61
N ILE A 71 -15.62 -5.43 -16.99
CA ILE A 71 -16.46 -5.01 -15.88
C ILE A 71 -15.60 -4.66 -14.65
N GLY A 72 -14.56 -5.45 -14.39
CA GLY A 72 -13.59 -5.18 -13.33
C GLY A 72 -12.91 -3.83 -13.52
N ARG A 73 -12.45 -3.51 -14.73
CA ARG A 73 -11.86 -2.20 -15.07
C ARG A 73 -12.85 -1.07 -14.84
N GLN A 74 -14.09 -1.21 -15.31
CA GLN A 74 -15.12 -0.18 -15.14
C GLN A 74 -15.41 0.10 -13.65
N ARG A 75 -15.61 -0.96 -12.84
CA ARG A 75 -15.84 -0.80 -11.39
C ARG A 75 -14.62 -0.22 -10.67
N CYS A 76 -13.41 -0.64 -11.06
CA CYS A 76 -12.19 -0.09 -10.50
C CYS A 76 -12.08 1.42 -10.80
N GLN A 77 -12.57 1.88 -11.95
CA GLN A 77 -12.61 3.30 -12.29
C GLN A 77 -13.59 4.05 -11.38
N PHE A 78 -14.78 3.49 -11.13
CA PHE A 78 -15.77 4.12 -10.23
C PHE A 78 -15.25 4.22 -8.79
N TYR A 79 -14.50 3.21 -8.32
CA TYR A 79 -13.85 3.24 -7.01
C TYR A 79 -12.71 4.26 -6.95
N LEU A 80 -11.90 4.37 -8.01
CA LEU A 80 -10.86 5.40 -8.10
C LEU A 80 -11.42 6.81 -8.08
N ASN A 81 -12.54 7.03 -8.78
CA ASN A 81 -13.24 8.31 -8.78
C ASN A 81 -13.73 8.67 -7.37
N ALA A 82 -14.24 7.70 -6.61
CA ALA A 82 -14.62 7.89 -5.20
C ALA A 82 -13.42 8.22 -4.28
N CYS A 83 -12.19 7.83 -4.63
CA CYS A 83 -10.99 8.21 -3.89
C CYS A 83 -10.47 9.63 -4.22
N CYS A 84 -11.02 10.28 -5.26
CA CYS A 84 -10.64 11.63 -5.64
C CYS A 84 -11.56 12.68 -4.99
N SER A 85 -12.82 12.33 -4.70
CA SER A 85 -13.73 13.20 -3.94
C SER A 85 -13.35 13.33 -2.46
N SER A 86 -12.54 12.42 -1.92
CA SER A 86 -12.15 12.38 -0.50
C SER A 86 -10.75 12.92 -0.19
N SER A 87 -9.95 13.32 -1.19
CA SER A 87 -8.56 13.78 -0.97
C SER A 87 -8.44 15.29 -0.78
N MET A 88 -8.16 15.71 0.46
CA MET A 88 -7.51 16.99 0.77
C MET A 88 -5.98 16.85 0.66
N ASP A 89 -5.33 17.75 -0.08
CA ASP A 89 -3.88 17.93 -0.06
C ASP A 89 -3.44 18.41 1.34
N PRO A 90 -2.28 18.00 1.90
CA PRO A 90 -1.64 18.63 3.06
C PRO A 90 -1.55 20.16 3.04
N SER A 91 -1.70 20.84 1.89
CA SER A 91 -1.81 22.30 1.80
C SER A 91 -3.21 22.86 2.13
N GLY A 92 -4.20 22.00 2.41
CA GLY A 92 -5.60 22.38 2.61
C GLY A 92 -6.34 22.70 1.31
N HIS A 93 -5.68 22.59 0.15
CA HIS A 93 -6.40 22.55 -1.12
C HIS A 93 -7.09 21.20 -1.25
N MET A 94 -8.41 21.23 -1.38
CA MET A 94 -9.13 20.10 -1.96
C MET A 94 -8.60 20.00 -3.40
N ASP A 95 -8.09 18.84 -3.81
CA ASP A 95 -7.87 18.55 -5.23
C ASP A 95 -9.26 18.49 -5.88
N THR A 96 -9.95 19.63 -5.98
CA THR A 96 -11.20 19.77 -6.69
C THR A 96 -10.88 19.71 -8.16
N VAL A 97 -10.73 18.48 -8.66
CA VAL A 97 -11.25 18.20 -9.99
C VAL A 97 -12.73 18.57 -9.90
N PRO A 98 -13.23 19.54 -10.71
CA PRO A 98 -14.65 19.89 -10.69
C PRO A 98 -15.49 18.61 -10.78
N GLU A 99 -16.56 18.48 -9.99
CA GLU A 99 -17.45 17.30 -10.03
C GLU A 99 -17.97 17.02 -11.47
N ALA A 100 -17.97 18.04 -12.33
CA ALA A 100 -18.31 17.94 -13.74
C ALA A 100 -17.30 17.17 -14.62
N ASP A 101 -16.08 16.92 -14.14
CA ASP A 101 -14.99 16.28 -14.89
C ASP A 101 -14.60 14.90 -14.31
N VAL A 102 -15.15 14.54 -13.14
CA VAL A 102 -15.01 13.20 -12.57
C VAL A 102 -16.14 12.35 -13.14
N GLY A 103 -15.80 11.30 -13.91
CA GLY A 103 -16.77 10.34 -14.42
C GLY A 103 -17.58 9.64 -13.30
N PRO A 104 -18.45 8.67 -13.64
CA PRO A 104 -19.36 8.06 -12.66
C PRO A 104 -18.64 7.55 -11.39
N VAL A 105 -19.27 7.77 -10.23
CA VAL A 105 -18.74 7.43 -8.90
C VAL A 105 -19.61 6.36 -8.26
N ASP A 106 -19.00 5.38 -7.58
CA ASP A 106 -19.75 4.43 -6.75
C ASP A 106 -20.01 5.05 -5.37
N LYS A 107 -21.24 5.53 -5.15
CA LYS A 107 -21.66 6.19 -3.90
C LYS A 107 -21.63 5.28 -2.68
N LYS A 108 -21.81 3.97 -2.86
CA LYS A 108 -21.70 3.00 -1.76
C LYS A 108 -20.24 2.87 -1.34
N PHE A 109 -19.33 2.72 -2.30
CA PHE A 109 -17.90 2.67 -2.03
C PHE A 109 -17.40 3.97 -1.39
N GLU A 110 -17.80 5.12 -1.93
CA GLU A 110 -17.48 6.45 -1.39
C GLU A 110 -17.91 6.59 0.08
N SER A 111 -19.15 6.24 0.40
CA SER A 111 -19.65 6.33 1.77
C SER A 111 -18.88 5.45 2.75
N VAL A 112 -18.48 4.24 2.35
CA VAL A 112 -17.69 3.35 3.22
C VAL A 112 -16.24 3.86 3.32
N LEU A 113 -15.68 4.39 2.24
CA LEU A 113 -14.32 4.91 2.19
C LEU A 113 -14.13 6.09 3.15
N LEU A 114 -15.13 6.98 3.26
CA LEU A 114 -15.12 8.09 4.20
C LEU A 114 -15.11 7.65 5.67
N GLY A 115 -15.55 6.42 5.97
CA GLY A 115 -15.45 5.81 7.30
C GLY A 115 -14.04 5.31 7.65
N CYS A 116 -13.13 5.22 6.68
CA CYS A 116 -11.75 4.81 6.90
C CYS A 116 -10.84 5.97 7.33
N THR A 117 -9.69 5.65 7.93
CA THR A 117 -8.65 6.67 8.21
C THR A 117 -8.07 7.26 6.93
N LEU A 118 -7.50 8.46 7.00
CA LEU A 118 -6.85 9.10 5.84
C LEU A 118 -5.69 8.26 5.29
N ASP A 119 -4.95 7.56 6.15
CA ASP A 119 -3.87 6.66 5.73
C ASP A 119 -4.43 5.46 4.95
N ASP A 120 -5.53 4.88 5.42
CA ASP A 120 -6.23 3.81 4.70
C ASP A 120 -6.75 4.29 3.36
N GLN A 121 -7.41 5.45 3.29
CA GLN A 121 -7.91 6.01 2.03
C GLN A 121 -6.77 6.17 1.01
N LYS A 122 -5.60 6.66 1.43
CA LYS A 122 -4.39 6.75 0.58
C LYS A 122 -3.90 5.38 0.13
N ASN A 123 -3.85 4.40 1.03
CA ASN A 123 -3.39 3.05 0.71
C ASN A 123 -4.38 2.31 -0.22
N ILE A 124 -5.68 2.49 -0.01
CA ILE A 124 -6.76 1.98 -0.88
C ILE A 124 -6.64 2.58 -2.28
N LYS A 125 -6.46 3.90 -2.40
CA LYS A 125 -6.24 4.58 -3.70
C LYS A 125 -5.04 3.98 -4.44
N LYS A 126 -3.90 3.81 -3.76
CA LYS A 126 -2.70 3.16 -4.34
C LYS A 126 -2.97 1.73 -4.80
N ARG A 127 -3.69 0.94 -3.98
CA ARG A 127 -4.10 -0.43 -4.33
C ARG A 127 -4.96 -0.45 -5.59
N LEU A 128 -5.96 0.42 -5.68
CA LEU A 128 -6.84 0.53 -6.84
C LEU A 128 -6.08 0.98 -8.10
N GLN A 129 -5.13 1.91 -7.99
CA GLN A 129 -4.29 2.33 -9.12
C GLN A 129 -3.46 1.16 -9.67
N ALA A 130 -2.88 0.34 -8.80
CA ALA A 130 -2.16 -0.87 -9.20
C ALA A 130 -3.09 -1.90 -9.87
N LEU A 131 -4.28 -2.11 -9.32
CA LEU A 131 -5.29 -3.00 -9.91
C LEU A 131 -5.76 -2.50 -11.29
N MET A 132 -5.99 -1.21 -11.44
CA MET A 132 -6.36 -0.60 -12.72
C MET A 132 -5.27 -0.82 -13.79
N ALA A 133 -4.00 -0.64 -13.43
CA ALA A 133 -2.89 -0.91 -14.34
C ALA A 133 -2.85 -2.38 -14.79
N TYR A 134 -3.18 -3.31 -13.90
CA TYR A 134 -3.29 -4.73 -14.23
C TYR A 134 -4.48 -5.01 -15.16
N LEU A 135 -5.67 -4.51 -14.83
CA LEU A 135 -6.89 -4.70 -15.61
C LEU A 135 -6.77 -4.10 -17.02
N ASN A 136 -6.15 -2.93 -17.15
CA ASN A 136 -5.88 -2.31 -18.45
C ASN A 136 -5.06 -3.24 -19.35
N LYS A 137 -4.01 -3.90 -18.83
CA LYS A 137 -3.22 -4.87 -19.60
C LYS A 137 -4.06 -6.04 -20.10
N GLN A 138 -4.99 -6.55 -19.29
CA GLN A 138 -5.86 -7.66 -19.67
C GLN A 138 -6.92 -7.27 -20.71
N THR A 139 -7.40 -6.03 -20.67
CA THR A 139 -8.42 -5.54 -21.62
C THR A 139 -7.84 -5.09 -22.96
N VAL A 140 -6.55 -4.74 -23.02
CA VAL A 140 -5.86 -4.35 -24.27
C VAL A 140 -5.30 -5.56 -25.03
N SER A 141 -5.11 -6.70 -24.36
CA SER A 141 -4.61 -7.95 -24.97
C SER A 141 -5.70 -8.83 -25.61
N HIS A 142 -6.91 -8.30 -25.81
CA HIS A 142 -8.04 -9.00 -26.41
C HIS A 142 -8.56 -8.27 -27.65
#